data_AF-A0A0C3ASY9-F1
#
_entry.id   AF-A0A0C3ASY9-F1
#
_cell.length_a   1.000
_cell.length_b   1.000
_cell.length_c   1.000
_cell.angle_alpha   90.00
_cell.angle_beta   90.00
_cell.angle_gamma   90.00
#
_symmetry.space_group_name_H-M   'P 1'
#
loop_
_entity.id
_entity.type
_entity.pdbx_description
1 polymer ?
#
loop_
_entity_poly.entity_id
_entity_poly.type
_entity_poly.pdbx_seq_one_letter_code
_entity_poly.pdbx_strand_id
1 'polypeptide(L)'
;VDCSHGNSLKQHARQPIVAEDIAQQLEGSETGAAIMGVMIESNLNEGRQDIPPGGRAGLKHGVSVTDACIDWETTVKVLDRLREGVRGR
;
A
#
# COMPACT_ATOMS: atom_id res chain seq x y z
N VAL A 1 -2.61 -10.57 -3.22
CA VAL A 1 -3.77 -9.72 -2.87
C VAL A 1 -3.40 -8.27 -3.09
N ASP A 2 -4.18 -7.53 -3.86
CA ASP A 2 -3.98 -6.09 -4.04
C ASP A 2 -4.50 -5.33 -2.81
N CYS A 3 -3.68 -4.49 -2.17
CA CYS A 3 -4.09 -3.67 -1.04
C CYS A 3 -4.79 -2.35 -1.46
N SER A 4 -4.67 -1.94 -2.73
CA SER A 4 -5.18 -0.68 -3.29
C SER A 4 -6.52 -0.86 -4.02
N HIS A 5 -6.79 0.01 -4.99
CA HIS A 5 -7.94 -0.01 -5.89
C HIS A 5 -9.28 -0.30 -5.18
N GLY A 6 -9.98 -1.36 -5.58
CA GLY A 6 -11.26 -1.74 -4.98
C GLY A 6 -11.12 -2.15 -3.51
N ASN A 7 -10.01 -2.79 -3.14
CA ASN A 7 -9.79 -3.29 -1.78
C ASN A 7 -9.50 -2.16 -0.79
N SER A 8 -8.97 -1.02 -1.26
CA SER A 8 -8.85 0.21 -0.46
C SER A 8 -10.05 1.15 -0.55
N LEU A 9 -11.12 0.79 -1.28
CA LEU A 9 -12.22 1.71 -1.64
C LEU A 9 -11.71 3.01 -2.28
N LYS A 10 -10.62 2.92 -3.05
CA LYS A 10 -9.87 4.05 -3.64
C LYS A 10 -9.38 5.08 -2.60
N GLN A 11 -9.13 4.65 -1.37
CA GLN A 11 -8.57 5.48 -0.29
C GLN A 11 -7.20 4.93 0.12
N HIS A 12 -6.11 5.59 -0.27
CA HIS A 12 -4.74 5.10 -0.05
C HIS A 12 -4.45 4.81 1.43
N ALA A 13 -5.00 5.61 2.35
CA ALA A 13 -4.90 5.42 3.79
C ALA A 13 -5.50 4.09 4.30
N ARG A 14 -6.28 3.37 3.49
CA ARG A 14 -6.84 2.05 3.82
C ARG A 14 -5.94 0.89 3.40
N GLN A 15 -4.91 1.11 2.57
CA GLN A 15 -3.96 0.04 2.20
C GLN A 15 -3.32 -0.64 3.43
N PRO A 16 -2.92 0.09 4.50
CA PRO A 16 -2.39 -0.55 5.71
C PRO A 16 -3.41 -1.42 6.44
N ILE A 17 -4.71 -1.09 6.38
CA ILE A 17 -5.77 -1.89 6.98
C ILE A 17 -5.94 -3.21 6.22
N VAL A 18 -5.89 -3.16 4.88
CA VAL A 18 -5.91 -4.37 4.04
C VAL A 18 -4.68 -5.24 4.29
N ALA A 19 -3.50 -4.61 4.41
CA ALA A 19 -2.26 -5.33 4.71
C ALA A 19 -2.28 -5.98 6.11
N GLU A 20 -2.88 -5.32 7.11
CA GLU A 20 -3.08 -5.88 8.45
C GLU A 20 -3.94 -7.15 8.40
N ASP A 21 -5.08 -7.10 7.69
CA ASP A 21 -5.95 -8.28 7.52
C ASP A 21 -5.21 -9.45 6.86
N ILE A 22 -4.44 -9.17 5.81
CA ILE A 22 -3.61 -10.18 5.15
C ILE A 22 -2.56 -10.75 6.12
N ALA A 23 -1.90 -9.90 6.92
CA ALA A 23 -0.90 -10.33 7.87
C ALA A 23 -1.49 -11.26 8.95
N GLN A 24 -2.69 -10.97 9.45
CA GLN A 24 -3.41 -11.85 10.38
C GLN A 24 -3.75 -13.20 9.76
N GLN A 25 -4.12 -13.24 8.47
CA GLN A 25 -4.34 -14.51 7.78
C GLN A 25 -3.06 -15.33 7.64
N LEU A 26 -1.92 -14.68 7.39
CA LEU A 26 -0.62 -15.36 7.28
C LEU A 26 -0.19 -16.05 8.58
N GLU A 27 -0.61 -15.56 9.75
CA GLU A 27 -0.20 -16.06 11.09
C GLU A 27 -0.85 -17.38 11.52
N GLY A 28 -1.70 -18.00 10.70
CA GLY A 28 -2.24 -19.32 11.04
C GLY A 28 -3.62 -19.66 10.49
N SER A 29 -4.15 -18.92 9.52
CA SER A 29 -5.37 -19.35 8.83
C SER A 29 -5.04 -20.35 7.72
N GLU A 30 -5.97 -21.26 7.43
CA GLU A 30 -5.87 -22.14 6.25
C GLU A 30 -5.74 -21.33 4.95
N THR A 31 -6.40 -20.16 4.90
CA THR A 31 -6.31 -19.23 3.76
C THR A 31 -4.93 -18.62 3.62
N GLY A 32 -4.20 -18.40 4.72
CA GLY A 32 -2.83 -17.88 4.72
C GLY A 32 -1.89 -18.73 3.88
N ALA A 33 -2.13 -20.05 3.82
CA ALA A 33 -1.33 -20.95 3.02
C ALA A 33 -1.42 -20.68 1.50
N ALA A 34 -2.53 -20.12 1.04
CA ALA A 34 -2.81 -19.79 -0.37
C ALA A 34 -2.39 -18.36 -0.75
N ILE A 35 -2.02 -17.50 0.21
CA ILE A 35 -1.60 -16.12 -0.05
C ILE A 35 -0.12 -16.11 -0.42
N MET A 36 0.16 -15.93 -1.72
CA MET A 36 1.53 -15.96 -2.25
C MET A 36 2.23 -14.60 -2.25
N GLY A 37 1.49 -13.51 -2.09
CA GLY A 37 2.06 -12.17 -2.12
C GLY A 37 1.00 -11.07 -2.12
N VAL A 38 1.47 -9.83 -2.04
CA VAL A 38 0.64 -8.64 -2.01
C VAL A 38 1.11 -7.60 -3.03
N MET A 39 0.22 -6.70 -3.42
CA MET A 39 0.55 -5.51 -4.20
C MET A 39 0.18 -4.27 -3.38
N ILE A 40 1.07 -3.29 -3.33
CA ILE A 40 0.92 -2.04 -2.56
C ILE A 40 1.29 -0.89 -3.49
N GLU A 41 0.49 0.17 -3.49
CA GLU A 41 0.82 1.42 -4.18
C GLU A 41 1.46 2.41 -3.21
N SER A 42 2.77 2.58 -3.37
CA SER A 42 3.66 3.35 -2.49
C SER A 42 4.45 4.38 -3.30
N ASN A 43 4.69 5.55 -2.69
CA ASN A 43 5.55 6.58 -3.23
C ASN A 43 6.31 7.27 -2.08
N LEU A 44 7.23 8.18 -2.40
CA LEU A 44 8.01 8.89 -1.36
C LEU A 44 7.09 9.71 -0.44
N ASN A 45 6.10 10.39 -1.03
CA ASN A 45 5.10 11.19 -0.33
C ASN A 45 3.71 10.65 -0.64
N GLU A 46 2.79 10.76 0.32
CA GLU A 46 1.44 10.22 0.20
C GLU A 46 0.56 10.99 -0.82
N GLY A 47 -0.55 10.35 -1.17
CA GLY A 47 -1.61 10.94 -1.96
C GLY A 47 -1.29 10.96 -3.46
N ARG A 48 -1.96 11.88 -4.15
CA ARG A 48 -1.81 12.13 -5.58
C ARG A 48 -1.87 13.63 -5.88
N GLN A 49 -1.39 14.00 -7.05
CA GLN A 49 -1.50 15.35 -7.60
C GLN A 49 -1.96 15.29 -9.06
N ASP A 50 -2.62 16.34 -9.52
CA ASP A 50 -2.87 16.53 -10.94
C ASP A 50 -1.65 17.16 -11.63
N ILE A 51 -1.50 16.94 -12.93
CA ILE A 51 -0.46 17.63 -13.71
C ILE A 51 -0.89 19.10 -13.87
N PRO A 52 -0.12 20.07 -13.34
CA PRO A 52 -0.51 21.48 -13.42
C PRO A 52 -0.38 22.00 -14.86
N PRO A 53 -1.04 23.13 -15.21
CA PRO A 53 -0.94 23.73 -16.55
C PRO A 53 0.50 24.05 -16.98
N GLY A 54 1.38 24.36 -16.03
CA GLY A 54 2.83 24.57 -16.27
C GLY A 54 3.62 23.28 -16.54
N GLY A 55 2.96 22.13 -16.60
CA GLY A 55 3.55 20.82 -16.86
C GLY A 55 4.47 20.35 -15.73
N ARG A 56 5.51 19.60 -16.10
CA ARG A 56 6.41 18.91 -15.16
C ARG A 56 7.06 19.84 -14.13
N ALA A 57 7.29 21.11 -14.46
CA ALA A 57 7.98 22.07 -13.59
C ALA A 57 7.20 22.39 -12.29
N GLY A 58 5.88 22.18 -12.27
CA GLY A 58 5.03 22.43 -11.10
C GLY A 58 4.73 21.18 -10.26
N LEU A 59 5.27 20.02 -10.62
CA LEU A 59 4.99 18.78 -9.89
C LEU A 59 5.75 18.74 -8.55
N LYS A 60 5.06 18.35 -7.49
CA LYS A 60 5.68 17.96 -6.23
C LYS A 60 6.49 16.70 -6.44
N HIS A 61 7.75 16.72 -6.02
CA HIS A 61 8.62 15.55 -6.10
C HIS A 61 8.05 14.39 -5.28
N GLY A 62 8.08 13.18 -5.82
CA GLY A 62 7.71 11.97 -5.07
C GLY A 62 6.22 11.85 -4.71
N VAL A 63 5.33 12.58 -5.38
CA VAL A 63 3.86 12.44 -5.23
C VAL A 63 3.30 11.89 -6.54
N SER A 64 2.48 10.85 -6.48
CA SER A 64 1.88 10.19 -7.65
C SER A 64 1.05 11.15 -8.51
N VAL A 65 1.07 10.98 -9.82
CA VAL A 65 0.17 11.71 -10.76
C VAL A 65 -1.04 10.87 -11.21
N THR A 66 -1.12 9.62 -10.75
CA THR A 66 -2.20 8.67 -11.06
C THR A 66 -3.01 8.40 -9.80
N ASP A 67 -2.98 7.17 -9.29
CA ASP A 67 -3.65 6.77 -8.07
C ASP A 67 -2.86 7.23 -6.83
N ALA A 68 -3.58 7.47 -5.75
CA ALA A 68 -2.99 7.93 -4.50
C ALA A 68 -2.19 6.81 -3.84
N CYS A 69 -0.97 7.13 -3.40
CA CYS A 69 -0.08 6.17 -2.75
C CYS A 69 0.02 6.42 -1.23
N ILE A 70 0.42 5.42 -0.46
CA ILE A 70 0.96 5.63 0.88
C ILE A 70 2.38 6.23 0.79
N ASP A 71 2.79 6.96 1.83
CA ASP A 71 4.15 7.50 1.95
C ASP A 71 5.20 6.43 2.32
N TRP A 72 6.46 6.85 2.36
CA TRP A 72 7.57 5.97 2.67
C TRP A 72 7.51 5.42 4.10
N GLU A 73 7.21 6.25 5.09
CA GLU A 73 7.13 5.86 6.49
C GLU A 73 6.04 4.81 6.72
N THR A 74 4.88 4.98 6.08
CA THR A 74 3.79 3.99 6.12
C THR A 74 4.18 2.72 5.36
N THR A 75 4.91 2.84 4.25
CA THR A 75 5.40 1.68 3.50
C THR A 75 6.28 0.77 4.35
N VAL A 76 7.25 1.35 5.09
CA VAL A 76 8.12 0.59 5.99
C VAL A 76 7.29 -0.14 7.05
N LYS A 77 6.32 0.53 7.68
CA LYS A 77 5.43 -0.09 8.68
C LYS A 77 4.64 -1.26 8.11
N VAL A 78 4.08 -1.10 6.91
CA VAL A 78 3.33 -2.17 6.23
C VAL A 78 4.22 -3.36 5.92
N LEU A 79 5.45 -3.15 5.43
CA LEU A 79 6.40 -4.22 5.14
C LEU A 79 6.85 -4.95 6.41
N ASP A 80 7.14 -4.22 7.49
CA ASP A 80 7.49 -4.81 8.78
C ASP A 80 6.34 -5.67 9.33
N ARG A 81 5.10 -5.19 9.22
CA ARG A 81 3.91 -5.93 9.66
C ARG A 81 3.68 -7.20 8.84
N LEU A 82 3.78 -7.13 7.52
CA LEU A 82 3.67 -8.30 6.65
C LEU A 82 4.79 -9.31 6.90
N ARG A 83 6.02 -8.84 7.20
CA ARG A 83 7.13 -9.70 7.61
C ARG A 83 6.81 -10.45 8.91
N GLU A 84 6.21 -9.80 9.89
CA GLU A 84 5.73 -10.46 11.12
C GLU A 84 4.72 -11.54 10.80
N GLY A 85 3.74 -11.26 9.92
CA GLY A 85 2.77 -12.25 9.48
C GLY A 85 3.40 -13.48 8.83
N VAL A 86 4.39 -13.29 7.94
CA VAL A 86 5.15 -14.39 7.34
C VAL A 86 5.93 -15.20 8.38
N ARG A 87 6.47 -14.57 9.42
CA ARG A 87 7.19 -15.26 10.50
C ARG A 87 6.28 -16.05 11.43
N GLY A 88 5.01 -15.66 11.54
CA GLY A 88 3.99 -16.36 12.32
C GLY A 88 3.34 -17.53 11.59
N ARG A 89 3.67 -17.77 10.32
CA ARG A 89 3.11 -18.83 9.48
C ARG A 89 3.57 -20.23 9.87
#